data_AF-A0A161ZTV6-F1
#
_entry.id   AF-A0A161ZTV6-F1
#
_cell.length_a   1.000
_cell.length_b   1.000
_cell.length_c   1.000
_cell.angle_alpha   90.00
_cell.angle_beta   90.00
_cell.angle_gamma   90.00
#
_symmetry.space_group_name_H-M   'P 1'
#
loop_
_entity.id
_entity.type
_entity.pdbx_description
1 polymer ?
#
loop_
_entity_poly.entity_id
_entity_poly.type
_entity_poly.pdbx_seq_one_letter_code
_entity_poly.pdbx_strand_id
1 'polypeptide(L)'
;MTWMARGDRKRQEQKHDQALLNYQTAYKYANLRNDIWLMGMSLLKQASVHIDKGDFATAKEYLQRVKTIQRFEGVDLSHSTKAIQAKSEYIKGNQIGAIELVNDLITVFKENQEKSIYYRWLKMKYAQEQVDFSTLDADLQQLIALKSSAKLENIEVMSFVLYQNAQWRAERLDKSAEDAIKSAIAHFSQLELTNRIRDCYILLAKYYKAKGDSQSTAYFEGRADSLKFTNN
;
A
#
# COMPACT_ATOMS: atom_id res chain seq x y z
N MET A 1 20.84 3.25 5.04
CA MET A 1 19.39 3.49 4.79
C MET A 1 19.19 4.97 4.44
N THR A 2 18.55 5.27 3.31
CA THR A 2 18.35 6.66 2.82
C THR A 2 17.19 7.36 3.54
N TRP A 3 17.11 8.70 3.45
CA TRP A 3 15.98 9.47 3.97
C TRP A 3 14.63 9.05 3.36
N MET A 4 14.62 8.71 2.06
CA MET A 4 13.44 8.17 1.39
C MET A 4 12.97 6.86 2.04
N ALA A 5 13.89 5.91 2.25
CA ALA A 5 13.57 4.62 2.87
C ALA A 5 13.08 4.78 4.32
N ARG A 6 13.65 5.73 5.08
CA ARG A 6 13.13 6.08 6.42
C ARG A 6 11.72 6.65 6.34
N GLY A 7 11.43 7.51 5.37
CA GLY A 7 10.10 8.05 5.13
C GLY A 7 9.09 6.94 4.80
N ASP A 8 9.46 6.02 3.90
CA ASP A 8 8.64 4.85 3.56
C ASP A 8 8.37 3.97 4.77
N ARG A 9 9.38 3.73 5.61
CA ARG A 9 9.21 2.99 6.85
C ARG A 9 8.21 3.66 7.80
N LYS A 10 8.35 4.98 8.02
CA LYS A 10 7.42 5.73 8.88
C LYS A 10 6.01 5.80 8.33
N ARG A 11 5.85 5.86 7.01
CA ARG A 11 4.55 5.77 6.35
C ARG A 11 3.90 4.40 6.55
N GLN A 12 4.66 3.31 6.41
CA GLN A 12 4.15 1.95 6.67
C GLN A 12 3.72 1.78 8.14
N GLU A 13 4.44 2.39 9.08
CA GLU A 13 4.10 2.47 10.51
C GLU A 13 2.90 3.42 10.80
N GLN A 14 2.30 4.05 9.79
CA GLN A 14 1.25 5.09 9.92
C GLN A 14 1.69 6.34 10.72
N LYS A 15 3.00 6.56 10.89
CA LYS A 15 3.59 7.76 11.50
C LYS A 15 3.76 8.85 10.45
N HIS A 16 2.64 9.36 9.95
CA HIS A 16 2.59 10.22 8.77
C HIS A 16 3.42 11.52 8.90
N ASP A 17 3.43 12.16 10.06
CA ASP A 17 4.22 13.39 10.26
C ASP A 17 5.73 13.11 10.19
N GLN A 18 6.16 12.01 10.80
CA GLN A 18 7.55 11.58 10.71
C GLN A 18 7.91 11.19 9.27
N ALA A 19 6.99 10.55 8.52
CA ALA A 19 7.20 10.24 7.12
C ALA A 19 7.40 11.51 6.28
N LEU A 20 6.55 12.53 6.46
CA LEU A 20 6.66 13.82 5.79
C LEU A 20 8.00 14.50 6.06
N LEU A 21 8.45 14.55 7.32
CA LEU A 21 9.75 15.13 7.69
C LEU A 21 10.92 14.43 6.97
N ASN A 22 10.87 13.10 6.90
CA ASN A 22 11.89 12.32 6.19
C ASN A 22 11.86 12.59 4.67
N TYR A 23 10.68 12.67 4.05
CA TYR A 23 10.56 13.00 2.62
C TYR A 23 10.97 14.44 2.31
N GLN A 24 10.68 15.41 3.19
CA GLN A 24 11.18 16.79 3.08
C GLN A 24 12.71 16.82 3.11
N THR A 25 13.31 16.05 4.02
CA THR A 25 14.76 15.92 4.13
C THR A 25 15.35 15.26 2.89
N ALA A 26 14.72 14.20 2.36
CA ALA A 26 15.12 13.56 1.11
C ALA A 26 15.09 14.54 -0.07
N TYR A 27 14.03 15.32 -0.20
CA TYR A 27 13.91 16.37 -1.22
C TYR A 27 15.04 17.41 -1.12
N LYS A 28 15.33 17.91 0.09
CA LYS A 28 16.40 18.89 0.32
C LYS A 28 17.76 18.36 -0.17
N TYR A 29 18.11 17.13 0.19
CA TYR A 29 19.38 16.53 -0.25
C TYR A 29 19.39 16.16 -1.73
N ALA A 30 18.25 15.78 -2.31
CA ALA A 30 18.14 15.56 -3.74
C ALA A 30 18.40 16.86 -4.51
N ASN A 31 17.81 17.97 -4.07
CA ASN A 31 18.01 19.30 -4.65
C ASN A 31 19.48 19.76 -4.57
N LEU A 32 20.14 19.57 -3.42
CA LEU A 32 21.55 19.92 -3.26
C LEU A 32 22.49 19.13 -4.18
N ARG A 33 22.06 17.96 -4.67
CA ARG A 33 22.83 17.09 -5.57
C ARG A 33 22.32 17.10 -7.01
N ASN A 34 21.34 17.95 -7.31
CA ASN A 34 20.65 17.98 -8.60
C ASN A 34 20.06 16.61 -9.02
N ASP A 35 19.61 15.81 -8.04
CA ASP A 35 18.95 14.52 -8.29
C ASP A 35 17.46 14.77 -8.55
N ILE A 36 17.16 15.18 -9.77
CA ILE A 36 15.82 15.60 -10.21
C ILE A 36 14.79 14.49 -10.03
N TRP A 37 15.16 13.23 -10.31
CA TRP A 37 14.27 12.10 -10.14
C TRP A 37 13.90 11.91 -8.68
N LEU A 38 14.88 11.93 -7.76
CA LEU A 38 14.61 11.79 -6.34
C LEU A 38 13.82 12.98 -5.79
N MET A 39 14.05 14.20 -6.28
CA MET A 39 13.24 15.38 -5.95
C MET A 39 11.77 15.13 -6.29
N GLY A 40 11.47 14.73 -7.53
CA GLY A 40 10.11 14.47 -7.98
C GLY A 40 9.45 13.32 -7.22
N MET A 41 10.19 12.23 -6.97
CA MET A 41 9.69 11.11 -6.18
C MET A 41 9.40 11.50 -4.72
N SER A 42 10.23 12.36 -4.10
CA SER A 42 9.96 12.85 -2.74
C SER A 42 8.66 13.66 -2.68
N LEU A 43 8.40 14.50 -3.69
CA LEU A 43 7.13 15.24 -3.79
C LEU A 43 5.93 14.30 -3.98
N LEU A 44 6.05 13.27 -4.81
CA LEU A 44 4.98 12.28 -4.99
C LEU A 44 4.68 11.51 -3.69
N LYS A 45 5.71 11.18 -2.91
CA LYS A 45 5.55 10.53 -1.59
C LYS A 45 4.89 11.46 -0.58
N GLN A 46 5.25 12.75 -0.57
CA GLN A 46 4.54 13.77 0.22
C GLN A 46 3.07 13.87 -0.18
N ALA A 47 2.77 14.01 -1.48
CA ALA A 47 1.40 14.05 -1.99
C ALA A 47 0.60 12.82 -1.54
N SER A 48 1.19 11.63 -1.63
CA SER A 48 0.57 10.37 -1.20
C SER A 48 0.17 10.37 0.28
N VAL A 49 1.00 10.94 1.15
CA VAL A 49 0.71 11.05 2.59
C VAL A 49 -0.38 12.09 2.87
N HIS A 50 -0.37 13.23 2.19
CA HIS A 50 -1.45 14.21 2.31
C HIS A 50 -2.79 13.66 1.81
N ILE A 51 -2.79 12.85 0.74
CA ILE A 51 -3.95 12.10 0.28
C ILE A 51 -4.46 11.13 1.36
N ASP A 52 -3.58 10.40 2.04
CA ASP A 52 -3.99 9.51 3.16
C ASP A 52 -4.63 10.27 4.32
N LYS A 53 -4.27 11.55 4.51
CA LYS A 53 -4.84 12.44 5.53
C LYS A 53 -6.12 13.16 5.07
N GLY A 54 -6.54 13.01 3.81
CA GLY A 54 -7.65 13.78 3.24
C GLY A 54 -7.31 15.24 2.89
N ASP A 55 -6.03 15.64 3.00
CA ASP A 55 -5.57 16.98 2.64
C ASP A 55 -5.25 17.07 1.14
N PHE A 56 -6.32 17.11 0.34
CA PHE A 56 -6.22 17.11 -1.12
C PHE A 56 -5.67 18.42 -1.70
N ALA A 57 -5.81 19.53 -0.98
CA ALA A 57 -5.30 20.83 -1.41
C ALA A 57 -3.77 20.80 -1.45
N THR A 58 -3.14 20.41 -0.33
CA THR A 58 -1.68 20.31 -0.25
C THR A 58 -1.15 19.20 -1.17
N ALA A 59 -1.85 18.07 -1.29
CA ALA A 59 -1.46 17.03 -2.24
C ALA A 59 -1.43 17.53 -3.70
N LYS A 60 -2.40 18.37 -4.08
CA LYS A 60 -2.47 18.98 -5.42
C LYS A 60 -1.30 19.93 -5.67
N GLU A 61 -0.88 20.69 -4.67
CA GLU A 61 0.31 21.57 -4.76
C GLU A 61 1.58 20.75 -5.04
N TYR A 62 1.78 19.64 -4.32
CA TYR A 62 2.92 18.76 -4.56
C TYR A 62 2.89 18.12 -5.96
N LEU A 63 1.71 17.66 -6.42
CA LEU A 63 1.55 17.13 -7.77
C LEU A 63 1.83 18.20 -8.84
N GLN A 64 1.44 19.46 -8.59
CA GLN A 64 1.73 20.56 -9.50
C GLN A 64 3.24 20.84 -9.58
N ARG A 65 3.96 20.78 -8.46
CA ARG A 65 5.43 20.89 -8.43
C ARG A 65 6.10 19.77 -9.20
N VAL A 66 5.60 18.53 -9.11
CA VAL A 66 6.10 17.41 -9.92
C VAL A 66 5.89 17.69 -11.41
N LYS A 67 4.71 18.17 -11.83
CA LYS A 67 4.47 18.54 -13.22
C LYS A 67 5.42 19.63 -13.72
N THR A 68 5.72 20.64 -12.89
CA THR A 68 6.71 21.67 -13.20
C THR A 68 8.09 21.05 -13.42
N ILE A 69 8.53 20.15 -12.53
CA ILE A 69 9.80 19.42 -12.69
C ILE A 69 9.81 18.62 -14.00
N GLN A 70 8.76 17.85 -14.30
CA GLN A 70 8.69 17.08 -15.55
C GLN A 70 8.78 17.98 -16.79
N ARG A 71 8.13 19.14 -16.76
CA ARG A 71 8.10 20.09 -17.88
C ARG A 71 9.46 20.73 -18.15
N PHE A 72 10.16 21.15 -17.11
CA PHE A 72 11.38 21.97 -17.26
C PHE A 72 12.68 21.16 -17.13
N GLU A 73 12.66 20.04 -16.40
CA GLU A 73 13.85 19.21 -16.14
C GLU A 73 13.85 17.89 -16.94
N GLY A 74 12.78 17.59 -17.69
CA GLY A 74 12.73 16.45 -18.61
C GLY A 74 12.71 15.05 -17.96
N VAL A 75 12.46 14.94 -16.64
CA VAL A 75 12.34 13.64 -15.97
C VAL A 75 10.98 13.01 -16.20
N ASP A 76 10.94 11.72 -16.53
CA ASP A 76 9.68 10.98 -16.62
C ASP A 76 9.26 10.43 -15.25
N LEU A 77 8.15 10.98 -14.75
CA LEU A 77 7.44 10.55 -13.54
C LEU A 77 5.96 10.29 -13.83
N SER A 78 5.60 10.12 -15.11
CA SER A 78 4.21 10.04 -15.58
C SER A 78 3.46 8.88 -14.92
N HIS A 79 4.04 7.68 -14.91
CA HIS A 79 3.43 6.49 -14.32
C HIS A 79 3.26 6.62 -12.80
N SER A 80 4.27 7.12 -12.09
CA SER A 80 4.21 7.33 -10.64
C SER A 80 3.19 8.41 -10.29
N THR A 81 3.13 9.50 -11.05
CA THR A 81 2.13 10.56 -10.91
C THR A 81 0.72 10.01 -11.12
N LYS A 82 0.53 9.20 -12.16
CA LYS A 82 -0.75 8.53 -12.45
C LYS A 82 -1.20 7.61 -11.31
N ALA A 83 -0.29 6.85 -10.71
CA ALA A 83 -0.61 6.02 -9.54
C ALA A 83 -1.07 6.84 -8.32
N ILE A 84 -0.44 8.00 -8.07
CA ILE A 84 -0.86 8.91 -6.99
C ILE A 84 -2.21 9.56 -7.30
N GLN A 85 -2.46 9.93 -8.55
CA GLN A 85 -3.76 10.45 -8.98
C GLN A 85 -4.87 9.41 -8.83
N ALA A 86 -4.63 8.16 -9.23
CA ALA A 86 -5.60 7.07 -9.07
C ALA A 86 -5.98 6.86 -7.60
N LYS A 87 -5.00 6.91 -6.70
CA LYS A 87 -5.23 6.89 -5.25
C LYS A 87 -6.06 8.08 -4.78
N SER A 88 -5.75 9.29 -5.22
CA SER A 88 -6.51 10.50 -4.88
C SER A 88 -7.97 10.37 -5.30
N GLU A 89 -8.24 9.96 -6.55
CA GLU A 89 -9.61 9.78 -7.05
C GLU A 89 -10.38 8.74 -6.23
N TYR A 90 -9.75 7.60 -5.91
CA TYR A 90 -10.38 6.58 -5.07
C TYR A 90 -10.75 7.10 -3.68
N ILE A 91 -9.84 7.78 -2.98
CA ILE A 91 -10.12 8.30 -1.63
C ILE A 91 -11.19 9.42 -1.65
N LYS A 92 -11.30 10.18 -2.75
CA LYS A 92 -12.39 11.15 -2.96
C LYS A 92 -13.74 10.50 -3.29
N GLY A 93 -13.79 9.18 -3.47
CA GLY A 93 -14.98 8.46 -3.89
C GLY A 93 -15.22 8.47 -5.41
N ASN A 94 -14.32 9.03 -6.21
CA ASN A 94 -14.41 8.96 -7.68
C ASN A 94 -13.85 7.62 -8.17
N GLN A 95 -14.66 6.58 -8.02
CA GLN A 95 -14.31 5.22 -8.39
C GLN A 95 -14.02 5.06 -9.89
N ILE A 96 -14.82 5.68 -10.76
CA ILE A 96 -14.67 5.60 -12.22
C ILE A 96 -13.31 6.17 -12.63
N GLY A 97 -13.00 7.41 -12.21
CA GLY A 97 -11.72 8.05 -12.54
C GLY A 97 -10.52 7.30 -11.96
N ALA A 98 -10.66 6.70 -10.77
CA ALA A 98 -9.59 5.87 -10.21
C ALA A 98 -9.32 4.62 -11.05
N ILE A 99 -10.37 3.93 -11.53
CA ILE A 99 -10.26 2.73 -12.35
C ILE A 99 -9.67 3.03 -13.72
N GLU A 100 -10.08 4.13 -14.36
CA GLU A 100 -9.52 4.57 -15.65
C GLU A 100 -8.00 4.75 -15.56
N LEU A 101 -7.53 5.47 -14.54
CA LEU A 101 -6.10 5.70 -14.32
C LEU A 101 -5.34 4.40 -14.02
N VAL A 102 -5.95 3.43 -13.33
CA VAL A 102 -5.33 2.12 -13.07
C VAL A 102 -5.31 1.24 -14.31
N ASN A 103 -6.34 1.24 -15.15
CA ASN A 103 -6.36 0.46 -16.40
C ASN A 103 -5.21 0.86 -17.32
N ASP A 104 -4.92 2.15 -17.43
CA ASP A 104 -3.73 2.63 -18.14
C ASP A 104 -2.44 2.01 -17.60
N LEU A 105 -2.29 1.96 -16.28
CA LEU A 105 -1.11 1.40 -15.62
C LEU A 105 -1.00 -0.12 -15.84
N ILE A 106 -2.13 -0.83 -15.86
CA ILE A 106 -2.16 -2.25 -16.23
C ILE A 106 -1.65 -2.46 -17.64
N THR A 107 -2.11 -1.67 -18.62
CA THR A 107 -1.66 -1.77 -20.01
C THR A 107 -0.15 -1.48 -20.15
N VAL A 108 0.34 -0.44 -19.46
CA VAL A 108 1.77 -0.07 -19.48
C VAL A 108 2.65 -1.18 -18.89
N PHE A 109 2.24 -1.76 -17.76
CA PHE A 109 3.06 -2.71 -17.01
C PHE A 109 2.69 -4.18 -17.27
N LYS A 110 1.98 -4.50 -18.35
CA LYS A 110 1.51 -5.86 -18.64
C LYS A 110 2.62 -6.92 -18.63
N GLU A 111 3.82 -6.57 -19.09
CA GLU A 111 4.99 -7.45 -19.15
C GLU A 111 5.83 -7.44 -17.85
N ASN A 112 5.59 -6.48 -16.94
CA ASN A 112 6.22 -6.47 -15.63
C ASN A 112 5.31 -7.21 -14.64
N GLN A 113 5.63 -8.47 -14.37
CA GLN A 113 4.80 -9.37 -13.56
C GLN A 113 4.41 -8.76 -12.20
N GLU A 114 5.36 -8.22 -11.44
CA GLU A 114 5.11 -7.63 -10.13
C GLU A 114 4.15 -6.43 -10.20
N LYS A 115 4.40 -5.48 -11.10
CA LYS A 115 3.58 -4.28 -11.26
C LYS A 115 2.21 -4.60 -11.85
N SER A 116 2.14 -5.54 -12.79
CA SER A 116 0.89 -6.03 -13.38
C SER A 116 -0.02 -6.61 -12.30
N ILE A 117 0.51 -7.47 -11.41
CA ILE A 117 -0.22 -7.99 -10.25
C ILE A 117 -0.68 -6.83 -9.36
N TYR A 118 0.23 -5.93 -8.98
CA TYR A 118 -0.11 -4.78 -8.12
C TYR A 118 -1.29 -3.97 -8.66
N TYR A 119 -1.27 -3.58 -9.94
CA TYR A 119 -2.31 -2.73 -10.52
C TYR A 119 -3.62 -3.47 -10.78
N ARG A 120 -3.61 -4.78 -11.11
CA ARG A 120 -4.85 -5.58 -11.16
C ARG A 120 -5.52 -5.67 -9.79
N TRP A 121 -4.74 -5.88 -8.73
CA TRP A 121 -5.25 -5.89 -7.35
C TRP A 121 -5.77 -4.52 -6.92
N LEU A 122 -5.10 -3.44 -7.33
CA LEU A 122 -5.55 -2.09 -7.08
C LEU A 122 -6.89 -1.79 -7.77
N LYS A 123 -7.05 -2.23 -9.03
CA LYS A 123 -8.32 -2.14 -9.76
C LYS A 123 -9.44 -2.87 -9.03
N MET A 124 -9.23 -4.13 -8.64
CA MET A 124 -10.24 -4.91 -7.90
C MET A 124 -10.65 -4.21 -6.60
N LYS A 125 -9.67 -3.66 -5.86
CA LYS A 125 -9.92 -2.87 -4.66
C LYS A 125 -10.78 -1.63 -4.95
N TYR A 126 -10.48 -0.92 -6.03
CA TYR A 126 -11.22 0.30 -6.39
C TYR A 126 -12.61 -0.02 -6.92
N ALA A 127 -12.75 -1.09 -7.68
CA ALA A 127 -14.01 -1.49 -8.30
C ALA A 127 -15.01 -2.13 -7.32
N GLN A 128 -14.55 -2.58 -6.15
CA GLN A 128 -15.35 -3.35 -5.19
C GLN A 128 -16.02 -4.57 -5.84
N GLU A 129 -15.38 -5.13 -6.86
CA GLU A 129 -15.90 -6.23 -7.66
C GLU A 129 -15.97 -7.54 -6.88
N GLN A 130 -16.73 -8.49 -7.42
CA GLN A 130 -16.66 -9.87 -6.97
C GLN A 130 -15.25 -10.42 -7.26
N VAL A 131 -14.67 -11.05 -6.25
CA VAL A 131 -13.29 -11.54 -6.30
C VAL A 131 -13.30 -13.02 -6.64
N ASP A 132 -12.55 -13.40 -7.66
CA ASP A 132 -12.22 -14.81 -7.92
C ASP A 132 -10.95 -15.20 -7.16
N PHE A 133 -11.13 -15.97 -6.09
CA PHE A 133 -10.04 -16.41 -5.23
C PHE A 133 -9.01 -17.31 -5.94
N SER A 134 -9.41 -18.02 -7.00
CA SER A 134 -8.46 -18.85 -7.75
C SER A 134 -7.43 -17.99 -8.50
N THR A 135 -7.88 -16.90 -9.10
CA THR A 135 -7.01 -15.89 -9.73
C THR A 135 -6.11 -15.22 -8.68
N LEU A 136 -6.63 -14.88 -7.50
CA LEU A 136 -5.84 -14.27 -6.44
C LEU A 136 -4.74 -15.20 -5.93
N ASP A 137 -5.05 -16.49 -5.78
CA ASP A 137 -4.07 -17.48 -5.31
C ASP A 137 -2.95 -17.66 -6.35
N ALA A 138 -3.28 -17.67 -7.65
CA ALA A 138 -2.29 -17.71 -8.72
C ALA A 138 -1.35 -16.49 -8.69
N ASP A 139 -1.88 -15.28 -8.48
CA ASP A 139 -1.09 -14.07 -8.34
C ASP A 139 -0.17 -14.11 -7.11
N LEU A 140 -0.68 -14.63 -5.98
CA LEU A 140 0.10 -14.76 -4.76
C LEU A 140 1.25 -15.75 -4.94
N GLN A 141 1.01 -16.91 -5.58
CA GLN A 141 2.07 -17.88 -5.89
C GLN A 141 3.16 -17.29 -6.77
N GLN A 142 2.78 -16.45 -7.74
CA GLN A 142 3.75 -15.74 -8.57
C GLN A 142 4.62 -14.77 -7.75
N LEU A 143 4.02 -13.99 -6.84
CA LEU A 143 4.78 -13.11 -5.95
C LEU A 143 5.70 -13.89 -4.99
N ILE A 144 5.25 -15.04 -4.48
CA ILE A 144 6.07 -15.94 -3.66
C ILE A 144 7.27 -16.44 -4.46
N ALA A 145 7.07 -16.86 -5.72
CA ALA A 145 8.14 -17.30 -6.61
C ALA A 145 9.14 -16.16 -6.93
N LEU A 146 8.65 -14.93 -7.12
CA LEU A 146 9.52 -13.75 -7.28
C LEU A 146 10.34 -13.49 -6.01
N LYS A 147 9.73 -13.60 -4.81
CA LYS A 147 10.44 -13.42 -3.54
C LYS A 147 11.49 -14.51 -3.33
N SER A 148 11.16 -15.79 -3.56
CA SER A 148 12.09 -16.91 -3.35
C SER A 148 13.26 -16.91 -4.33
N SER A 149 13.07 -16.35 -5.53
CA SER A 149 14.12 -16.17 -6.53
C SER A 149 14.87 -14.84 -6.44
N ALA A 150 14.64 -14.04 -5.38
CA ALA A 150 15.21 -12.70 -5.19
C ALA A 150 14.95 -11.72 -6.36
N LYS A 151 13.84 -11.92 -7.09
CA LYS A 151 13.40 -11.08 -8.21
C LYS A 151 12.28 -10.11 -7.84
N LEU A 152 11.73 -10.20 -6.63
CA LEU A 152 10.76 -9.24 -6.12
C LEU A 152 11.47 -7.91 -5.81
N GLU A 153 11.15 -6.86 -6.56
CA GLU A 153 11.79 -5.53 -6.44
C GLU A 153 11.20 -4.73 -5.28
N ASN A 154 9.90 -4.85 -5.03
CA ASN A 154 9.22 -4.10 -3.98
C ASN A 154 8.38 -5.00 -3.08
N ILE A 155 8.91 -5.25 -1.87
CA ILE A 155 8.23 -6.03 -0.82
C ILE A 155 6.88 -5.44 -0.39
N GLU A 156 6.62 -4.15 -0.64
CA GLU A 156 5.31 -3.55 -0.38
C GLU A 156 4.22 -4.09 -1.29
N VAL A 157 4.53 -4.54 -2.51
CA VAL A 157 3.55 -5.18 -3.40
C VAL A 157 3.03 -6.46 -2.77
N MET A 158 3.95 -7.32 -2.29
CA MET A 158 3.57 -8.53 -1.55
C MET A 158 2.82 -8.21 -0.26
N SER A 159 3.24 -7.16 0.47
CA SER A 159 2.57 -6.70 1.68
C SER A 159 1.12 -6.29 1.42
N PHE A 160 0.88 -5.54 0.34
CA PHE A 160 -0.44 -5.11 -0.09
C PHE A 160 -1.31 -6.30 -0.48
N VAL A 161 -0.79 -7.19 -1.32
CA VAL A 161 -1.52 -8.37 -1.82
C VAL A 161 -1.91 -9.32 -0.69
N LEU A 162 -0.98 -9.66 0.21
CA LEU A 162 -1.27 -10.54 1.35
C LEU A 162 -2.36 -9.99 2.26
N TYR A 163 -2.26 -8.70 2.61
CA TYR A 163 -3.26 -8.07 3.48
C TYR A 163 -4.63 -7.98 2.80
N GLN A 164 -4.66 -7.59 1.52
CA GLN A 164 -5.92 -7.47 0.78
C GLN A 164 -6.59 -8.83 0.55
N ASN A 165 -5.81 -9.90 0.32
CA ASN A 165 -6.30 -11.27 0.21
C ASN A 165 -6.98 -11.70 1.51
N ALA A 166 -6.28 -11.51 2.63
CA ALA A 166 -6.77 -11.80 3.96
C ALA A 166 -8.09 -11.05 4.23
N GLN A 167 -8.13 -9.75 3.92
CA GLN A 167 -9.31 -8.92 4.10
C GLN A 167 -10.51 -9.43 3.29
N TRP A 168 -10.35 -9.67 1.99
CA TRP A 168 -11.45 -10.12 1.14
C TRP A 168 -12.00 -11.50 1.52
N ARG A 169 -11.13 -12.42 1.94
CA ARG A 169 -11.53 -13.75 2.43
C ARG A 169 -12.29 -13.65 3.75
N ALA A 170 -11.81 -12.83 4.69
CA ALA A 170 -12.48 -12.61 5.96
C ALA A 170 -13.88 -11.99 5.78
N GLU A 171 -13.99 -10.97 4.93
CA GLU A 171 -15.27 -10.30 4.62
C GLU A 171 -16.31 -11.24 3.98
N ARG A 172 -15.85 -12.25 3.23
CA ARG A 172 -16.70 -13.23 2.53
C ARG A 172 -16.86 -14.54 3.29
N LEU A 173 -16.35 -14.63 4.51
CA LEU A 173 -16.32 -15.84 5.33
C LEU A 173 -15.73 -17.06 4.60
N ASP A 174 -14.75 -16.82 3.72
CA ASP A 174 -14.08 -17.88 2.98
C ASP A 174 -13.37 -18.86 3.93
N LYS A 175 -13.33 -20.14 3.56
CA LYS A 175 -12.74 -21.20 4.38
C LYS A 175 -11.23 -21.01 4.62
N SER A 176 -10.53 -20.35 3.70
CA SER A 176 -9.09 -20.10 3.79
C SER A 176 -8.78 -18.72 4.40
N ALA A 177 -9.78 -18.01 4.95
CA ALA A 177 -9.57 -16.70 5.56
C ALA A 177 -8.54 -16.74 6.70
N GLU A 178 -8.64 -17.74 7.58
CA GLU A 178 -7.72 -17.88 8.72
C GLU A 178 -6.26 -18.06 8.25
N ASP A 179 -6.03 -18.94 7.28
CA ASP A 179 -4.70 -19.21 6.72
C ASP A 179 -4.13 -17.98 5.98
N ALA A 180 -4.97 -17.26 5.26
CA ALA A 180 -4.58 -16.02 4.59
C ALA A 180 -4.18 -14.95 5.61
N ILE A 181 -4.92 -14.80 6.72
CA ILE A 181 -4.59 -13.84 7.77
C ILE A 181 -3.31 -14.26 8.50
N LYS A 182 -3.13 -15.55 8.81
CA LYS A 182 -1.89 -16.08 9.41
C LYS A 182 -0.67 -15.83 8.51
N SER A 183 -0.83 -16.01 7.20
CA SER A 183 0.22 -15.71 6.21
C SER A 183 0.58 -14.23 6.20
N ALA A 184 -0.41 -13.33 6.27
CA ALA A 184 -0.17 -11.90 6.41
C ALA A 184 0.56 -11.56 7.73
N ILE A 185 0.17 -12.16 8.86
CA ILE A 185 0.85 -11.99 10.16
C ILE A 185 2.32 -12.41 10.07
N ALA A 186 2.60 -13.57 9.48
CA ALA A 186 3.97 -14.07 9.33
C ALA A 186 4.83 -13.11 8.50
N HIS A 187 4.29 -12.60 7.39
CA HIS A 187 4.95 -11.61 6.56
C HIS A 187 5.19 -10.28 7.29
N PHE A 188 4.19 -9.73 7.98
CA PHE A 188 4.36 -8.48 8.73
C PHE A 188 5.27 -8.63 9.95
N SER A 189 5.38 -9.83 10.52
CA SER A 189 6.37 -10.15 11.55
C SER A 189 7.79 -10.08 11.01
N GLN A 190 8.05 -10.62 9.81
CA GLN A 190 9.35 -10.50 9.14
C GLN A 190 9.75 -9.05 8.87
N LEU A 191 8.76 -8.18 8.62
CA LEU A 191 8.97 -6.75 8.40
C LEU A 191 8.92 -5.91 9.68
N GLU A 192 8.69 -6.53 10.85
CA GLU A 192 8.53 -5.83 12.12
C GLU A 192 7.46 -4.72 12.07
N LEU A 193 6.36 -4.94 11.33
CA LEU A 193 5.26 -3.98 11.19
C LEU A 193 4.15 -4.27 12.19
N THR A 194 4.39 -3.95 13.47
CA THR A 194 3.46 -4.21 14.59
C THR A 194 2.05 -3.67 14.36
N ASN A 195 1.91 -2.49 13.74
CA ASN A 195 0.61 -1.92 13.39
C ASN A 195 -0.17 -2.82 12.41
N ARG A 196 0.50 -3.44 11.44
CA ARG A 196 -0.13 -4.36 10.49
C ARG A 196 -0.44 -5.73 11.10
N ILE A 197 0.41 -6.22 11.99
CA ILE A 197 0.12 -7.44 12.77
C ILE A 197 -1.15 -7.23 13.61
N ARG A 198 -1.28 -6.07 14.25
CA ARG A 198 -2.50 -5.68 14.97
C ARG A 198 -3.72 -5.65 14.04
N ASP A 199 -3.62 -5.01 12.87
CA ASP A 199 -4.71 -4.97 11.89
C ASP A 199 -5.17 -6.39 11.49
N CYS A 200 -4.24 -7.34 11.34
CA CYS A 200 -4.55 -8.75 11.08
C CYS A 200 -5.29 -9.43 12.25
N TYR A 201 -4.93 -9.15 13.51
CA TYR A 201 -5.67 -9.69 14.66
C TYR A 201 -7.08 -9.11 14.76
N ILE A 202 -7.26 -7.83 14.46
CA ILE A 202 -8.60 -7.21 14.35
C ILE A 202 -9.42 -7.93 13.27
N LEU A 203 -8.78 -8.30 12.16
CA LEU A 203 -9.44 -9.03 11.08
C LEU A 203 -9.86 -10.45 11.50
N LEU A 204 -9.02 -11.17 12.26
CA LEU A 204 -9.40 -12.47 12.85
C LEU A 204 -10.57 -12.33 13.81
N ALA A 205 -10.54 -11.35 14.71
CA ALA A 205 -11.64 -11.09 15.63
C ALA A 205 -12.96 -10.86 14.88
N LYS A 206 -12.95 -10.04 13.83
CA LYS A 206 -14.13 -9.81 12.98
C LYS A 206 -14.63 -11.09 12.31
N TYR A 207 -13.72 -11.90 11.77
CA TYR A 207 -14.05 -13.17 11.12
C TYR A 207 -14.72 -14.16 12.09
N TYR A 208 -14.14 -14.38 13.27
CA TYR A 208 -14.73 -15.29 14.27
C TYR A 208 -16.04 -14.76 14.85
N LYS A 209 -16.15 -13.44 15.04
CA LYS A 209 -17.39 -12.80 15.48
C LYS A 209 -18.52 -13.08 14.50
N ALA A 210 -18.26 -12.96 13.20
CA ALA A 210 -19.24 -13.25 12.16
C ALA A 210 -19.63 -14.74 12.08
N LYS A 211 -18.77 -15.65 12.59
CA LYS A 211 -19.06 -17.09 12.73
C LYS A 211 -19.73 -17.45 14.06
N GLY A 212 -19.93 -16.50 14.97
CA GLY A 212 -20.50 -16.74 16.29
C GLY A 212 -19.53 -17.35 17.32
N ASP A 213 -18.23 -17.40 17.04
CA ASP A 213 -17.21 -17.90 17.96
C ASP A 213 -16.73 -16.77 18.89
N SER A 214 -17.42 -16.62 20.01
CA SER A 214 -17.14 -15.57 21.00
C SER A 214 -15.79 -15.74 21.69
N GLN A 215 -15.33 -16.98 21.90
CA GLN A 215 -14.05 -17.25 22.56
C GLN A 215 -12.88 -16.82 21.68
N SER A 216 -12.87 -17.22 20.42
CA SER A 216 -11.84 -16.81 19.46
C SER A 216 -11.89 -15.30 19.22
N THR A 217 -13.09 -14.71 19.16
CA THR A 217 -13.26 -13.25 19.06
C THR A 217 -12.55 -12.53 20.20
N ALA A 218 -12.87 -12.87 21.46
CA ALA A 218 -12.28 -12.23 22.63
C ALA A 218 -10.75 -12.44 22.69
N TYR A 219 -10.27 -13.62 22.32
CA TYR A 219 -8.84 -13.91 22.25
C TYR A 219 -8.11 -12.98 21.27
N PHE A 220 -8.61 -12.85 20.03
CA PHE A 220 -7.96 -12.03 19.02
C PHE A 220 -8.12 -10.53 19.24
N GLU A 221 -9.22 -10.08 19.87
CA GLU A 221 -9.36 -8.70 20.38
C GLU A 221 -8.28 -8.41 21.43
N GLY A 222 -8.09 -9.30 22.41
CA GLY A 222 -7.03 -9.16 23.41
C GLY A 222 -5.62 -9.14 22.81
N ARG A 223 -5.36 -9.97 21.78
CA ARG A 223 -4.09 -9.94 21.03
C ARG A 223 -3.89 -8.61 20.30
N ALA A 224 -4.91 -8.09 19.63
CA ALA A 224 -4.83 -6.78 18.99
C ALA A 224 -4.57 -5.66 20.01
N ASP A 225 -5.23 -5.71 21.16
CA ASP A 225 -5.06 -4.73 22.23
C ASP A 225 -3.65 -4.74 22.84
N SER A 226 -3.05 -5.92 23.02
CA SER A 226 -1.68 -6.06 23.51
C SER A 226 -0.62 -5.42 22.62
N LEU A 227 -0.95 -5.13 21.35
CA LEU A 227 -0.07 -4.50 20.37
C LEU A 227 -0.34 -2.99 20.19
N LYS A 228 -1.25 -2.41 20.99
CA LYS A 228 -1.39 -0.95 21.03
C LYS A 228 -0.16 -0.36 21.70
N PHE A 229 0.54 0.52 20.98
CA PHE A 229 1.54 1.36 21.61
C PHE A 229 0.82 2.33 22.55
N THR A 230 1.02 2.18 23.86
CA THR A 230 0.76 3.26 24.81
C THR A 230 1.81 4.33 24.57
N ASN A 231 1.39 5.48 24.06
CA ASN A 231 2.22 6.68 24.08
C ASN A 231 2.34 7.11 25.55
N ASN A 232 3.44 6.72 26.20
CA ASN A 232 3.96 7.48 27.35
C ASN A 232 4.90 8.55 26.82
#